data_AF-A0A7C3FJL5-F1
#
_entry.id   AF-A0A7C3FJL5-F1
#
_cell.length_a   1.000
_cell.length_b   1.000
_cell.length_c   1.000
_cell.angle_alpha   90.00
_cell.angle_beta   90.00
_cell.angle_gamma   90.00
#
_symmetry.space_group_name_H-M   'P 1'
#
loop_
_entity.id
_entity.type
_entity.pdbx_description
1 polymer ?
#
loop_
_entity_poly.entity_id
_entity_poly.type
_entity_poly.pdbx_seq_one_letter_code
_entity_poly.pdbx_strand_id
1 'polypeptide(L)'
;MTNNRSEVERLKKLRERQLAARDPHKKQRKLQQTVTRKYRRATEPFSLGRMWDQTPSIWKGTLFGMSFGVIAILILPLFMDPVLAVTVGVIVLVVATIFGLLLGRAVDARDNIQDLLR
;
A
#
# COMPACT_ATOMS: atom_id res chain seq x y z
N MET A 1 14.55 36.67 -41.81
CA MET A 1 13.14 36.18 -41.82
C MET A 1 12.79 35.23 -40.67
N THR A 2 13.76 34.59 -40.00
CA THR A 2 13.55 33.63 -38.90
C THR A 2 13.08 34.26 -37.57
N ASN A 3 13.51 35.49 -37.28
CA ASN A 3 13.26 36.18 -36.01
C ASN A 3 11.76 36.47 -35.74
N ASN A 4 10.99 36.76 -36.80
CA ASN A 4 9.54 37.00 -36.67
C ASN A 4 8.75 35.75 -36.24
N ARG A 5 9.17 34.53 -36.62
CA ARG A 5 8.44 33.30 -36.25
C ARG A 5 8.59 32.98 -34.77
N SER A 6 9.80 33.10 -34.21
CA SER A 6 10.05 32.88 -32.78
C SER A 6 9.31 33.89 -31.90
N GLU A 7 9.18 35.12 -32.37
CA GLU A 7 8.49 36.17 -31.64
C GLU A 7 6.96 35.96 -31.64
N VAL A 8 6.41 35.53 -32.78
CA VAL A 8 4.99 35.14 -32.88
C VAL A 8 4.67 33.93 -31.99
N GLU A 9 5.53 32.92 -31.93
CA GLU A 9 5.35 31.77 -31.03
C GLU A 9 5.42 32.17 -29.55
N ARG A 10 6.35 33.07 -29.19
CA ARG A 10 6.47 33.61 -27.84
C ARG A 10 5.20 34.35 -27.43
N LEU A 11 4.67 35.20 -28.31
CA LEU A 11 3.44 35.95 -28.07
C LEU A 11 2.22 35.03 -27.97
N LYS A 12 2.14 33.99 -28.81
CA LYS A 12 1.08 32.98 -28.75
C LYS A 12 1.08 32.25 -27.40
N LYS A 13 2.25 31.80 -26.92
CA LYS A 13 2.40 31.19 -25.59
C LYS A 13 2.01 32.14 -24.46
N LEU A 14 2.34 33.43 -24.58
CA LEU A 14 1.99 34.44 -23.57
C LEU A 14 0.47 34.63 -23.49
N ARG A 15 -0.21 34.73 -24.64
CA ARG A 15 -1.66 34.84 -24.74
C ARG A 15 -2.36 33.61 -24.16
N GLU A 16 -1.89 32.41 -24.49
CA GLU A 16 -2.43 31.16 -23.93
C GLU A 16 -2.31 31.11 -22.40
N ARG A 17 -1.18 31.55 -21.84
CA ARG A 17 -1.00 31.63 -20.38
C ARG A 17 -1.97 32.62 -19.72
N GLN A 18 -2.24 33.76 -20.35
CA GLN A 18 -3.19 34.76 -19.85
C GLN A 18 -4.63 34.24 -19.92
N LEU A 19 -5.01 33.57 -21.02
CA LEU A 19 -6.33 32.93 -21.16
C LEU A 19 -6.51 31.81 -20.12
N ALA A 20 -5.50 30.96 -19.93
CA ALA A 20 -5.52 29.88 -18.95
C ALA A 20 -5.48 30.35 -17.48
N ALA A 21 -5.06 31.59 -17.23
CA ALA A 21 -5.10 32.23 -15.92
C ALA A 21 -6.47 32.85 -15.63
N ARG A 22 -7.17 33.32 -16.67
CA ARG A 22 -8.50 33.93 -16.58
C ARG A 22 -9.65 32.94 -16.71
N ASP A 23 -9.39 31.67 -17.02
CA ASP A 23 -10.42 30.65 -17.15
C ASP A 23 -11.15 30.39 -15.81
N PRO A 24 -12.43 30.80 -15.68
CA PRO A 24 -13.21 30.60 -14.46
C PRO A 24 -13.51 29.11 -14.22
N HIS A 25 -13.49 28.28 -15.26
CA HIS A 25 -13.81 26.85 -15.17
C HIS A 25 -12.63 26.02 -14.66
N LYS A 26 -11.44 26.59 -14.53
CA LYS A 26 -10.27 25.87 -13.99
C LYS A 26 -10.50 25.39 -12.55
N LYS A 27 -11.15 26.22 -11.72
CA LYS A 27 -11.55 25.84 -10.36
C LYS A 27 -12.65 24.77 -10.38
N GLN A 28 -13.68 24.94 -11.22
CA GLN A 28 -14.76 23.95 -11.36
C GLN A 28 -14.25 22.59 -11.84
N ARG A 29 -13.39 22.55 -12.85
CA ARG A 29 -12.78 21.30 -13.36
C ARG A 29 -11.95 20.61 -12.29
N LYS A 30 -11.16 21.37 -11.51
CA LYS A 30 -10.38 20.81 -10.40
C LYS A 30 -11.31 20.21 -9.34
N LEU A 31 -12.39 20.91 -9.01
CA LEU A 31 -13.37 20.45 -8.02
C LEU A 31 -14.15 19.23 -8.51
N GLN A 32 -14.59 19.22 -9.77
CA GLN A 32 -15.19 18.04 -10.42
C GLN A 32 -14.23 16.86 -10.42
N GLN A 33 -12.96 17.05 -10.79
CA GLN A 33 -11.96 15.98 -10.73
C GLN A 33 -11.79 15.41 -9.31
N THR A 34 -11.77 16.26 -8.29
CA THR A 34 -11.70 15.80 -6.89
C THR A 34 -12.95 15.02 -6.48
N VAL A 35 -14.14 15.52 -6.85
CA VAL A 35 -15.42 14.84 -6.56
C VAL A 35 -15.50 13.51 -7.29
N THR A 36 -15.18 13.45 -8.59
CA THR A 36 -15.19 12.21 -9.37
C THR A 36 -14.18 11.19 -8.85
N ARG A 37 -12.97 11.61 -8.44
CA ARG A 37 -12.01 10.70 -7.80
C ARG A 37 -12.53 10.15 -6.47
N LYS A 38 -13.18 11.00 -5.66
CA LYS A 38 -13.77 10.58 -4.38
C LYS A 38 -14.95 9.64 -4.57
N TYR A 39 -15.82 9.93 -5.54
CA TYR A 39 -16.95 9.09 -5.89
C TYR A 39 -16.49 7.74 -6.43
N ARG A 40 -15.52 7.73 -7.36
CA ARG A 40 -14.94 6.49 -7.91
C ARG A 40 -14.32 5.61 -6.82
N ARG A 41 -13.60 6.20 -5.85
CA ARG A 41 -13.08 5.46 -4.69
C ARG A 41 -14.19 4.90 -3.79
N ALA A 42 -15.32 5.61 -3.66
CA ALA A 42 -16.45 5.17 -2.85
C ALA A 42 -17.33 4.12 -3.56
N THR A 43 -17.39 4.14 -4.89
CA THR A 43 -18.18 3.18 -5.71
C THR A 43 -17.36 2.00 -6.21
N GLU A 44 -16.04 1.98 -5.99
CA GLU A 44 -15.26 0.79 -6.31
C GLU A 44 -15.76 -0.37 -5.44
N PRO A 45 -16.14 -1.52 -6.04
CA PRO A 45 -16.71 -2.62 -5.30
C PRO A 45 -15.70 -3.09 -4.25
N PHE A 46 -16.16 -3.22 -3.00
CA PHE A 46 -15.39 -3.81 -1.90
C PHE A 46 -14.94 -5.21 -2.31
N SER A 47 -13.70 -5.32 -2.79
CA SER A 47 -13.08 -6.57 -3.16
C SER A 47 -12.27 -7.08 -1.97
N LEU A 48 -12.65 -8.24 -1.43
CA LEU A 48 -11.91 -8.92 -0.36
C LEU A 48 -10.44 -9.14 -0.74
N GLY A 49 -10.15 -9.39 -2.03
CA GLY A 49 -8.78 -9.49 -2.54
C GLY A 49 -8.01 -8.17 -2.44
N ARG A 50 -8.63 -7.03 -2.73
CA ARG A 50 -7.99 -5.71 -2.55
C ARG A 50 -7.82 -5.33 -1.09
N MET A 51 -8.73 -5.75 -0.20
CA MET A 51 -8.53 -5.58 1.24
C MET A 51 -7.33 -6.36 1.73
N TRP A 52 -7.15 -7.60 1.27
CA TRP A 52 -5.96 -8.38 1.60
C TRP A 52 -4.69 -7.67 1.09
N ASP A 53 -4.73 -7.12 -0.12
CA ASP A 53 -3.57 -6.42 -0.69
C ASP A 53 -3.23 -5.11 0.05
N GLN A 54 -4.25 -4.36 0.47
CA GLN A 54 -4.11 -3.12 1.26
C GLN A 54 -3.79 -3.36 2.75
N THR A 55 -3.85 -4.60 3.22
CA THR A 55 -3.54 -4.93 4.61
C THR A 55 -2.02 -4.83 4.82
N PRO A 56 -1.53 -4.12 5.87
CA PRO A 56 -0.10 -3.98 6.13
C PRO A 56 0.57 -5.35 6.23
N SER A 57 1.75 -5.51 5.63
CA SER A 57 2.40 -6.82 5.56
C SER A 57 2.84 -7.33 6.94
N ILE A 58 2.93 -6.44 7.95
CA ILE A 58 3.00 -6.80 9.37
C ILE A 58 1.90 -7.80 9.78
N TRP A 59 0.64 -7.52 9.44
CA TRP A 59 -0.48 -8.37 9.81
C TRP A 59 -0.45 -9.72 9.10
N LYS A 60 -0.05 -9.73 7.82
CA LYS A 60 0.16 -10.96 7.05
C LYS A 60 1.24 -11.82 7.71
N GLY A 61 2.40 -11.21 8.01
CA GLY A 61 3.52 -11.88 8.66
C GLY A 61 3.15 -12.44 10.04
N THR A 62 2.46 -11.67 10.87
CA THR A 62 1.99 -12.13 12.19
C THR A 62 0.98 -13.28 12.06
N LEU A 63 0.03 -13.21 11.11
CA LEU A 63 -0.90 -14.32 10.85
C LEU A 63 -0.17 -15.60 10.41
N PHE A 64 0.84 -15.49 9.55
CA PHE A 64 1.67 -16.63 9.16
C PHE A 64 2.47 -17.21 10.33
N GLY A 65 3.08 -16.36 11.16
CA GLY A 65 3.80 -16.80 12.36
C GLY A 65 2.89 -17.49 13.37
N MET A 66 1.70 -16.92 13.61
CA MET A 66 0.72 -17.47 14.54
C MET A 66 0.15 -18.79 14.05
N SER A 67 -0.26 -18.87 12.77
CA SER A 67 -0.76 -20.12 12.18
C SER A 67 0.29 -21.23 12.23
N PHE A 68 1.55 -20.92 11.94
CA PHE A 68 2.64 -21.88 12.07
C PHE A 68 2.82 -22.36 13.52
N GLY A 69 2.78 -21.44 14.49
CA GLY A 69 2.87 -21.78 15.91
C GLY A 69 1.72 -22.69 16.39
N VAL A 70 0.49 -22.42 15.94
CA VAL A 70 -0.68 -23.23 16.29
C VAL A 70 -0.56 -24.64 15.71
N ILE A 71 -0.13 -24.74 14.46
CA ILE A 71 0.13 -26.03 13.81
C ILE A 71 1.19 -26.83 14.57
N ALA A 72 2.27 -26.18 15.01
CA ALA A 72 3.30 -26.83 15.82
C ALA A 72 2.72 -27.39 17.13
N ILE A 73 1.90 -26.61 17.86
CA ILE A 73 1.26 -27.09 19.11
C ILE A 73 0.37 -28.31 18.86
N LEU A 74 -0.32 -28.40 17.73
CA LEU A 74 -1.18 -29.55 17.40
C LEU A 74 -0.38 -30.80 16.99
N ILE A 75 0.79 -30.62 16.37
CA ILE A 75 1.61 -31.72 15.84
C ILE A 75 2.58 -32.26 16.88
N LEU A 76 3.18 -31.41 17.73
CA LEU A 76 4.19 -31.81 18.72
C LEU A 76 3.74 -32.95 19.67
N PRO A 77 2.50 -32.97 20.19
CA PRO A 77 2.02 -34.04 21.07
C PRO A 77 1.98 -35.43 20.43
N LEU A 78 2.07 -35.53 19.09
CA LEU A 78 2.13 -36.81 18.39
C LEU A 78 3.51 -37.51 18.53
N PHE A 79 4.54 -36.79 18.97
CA PHE A 79 5.93 -37.26 18.98
C PHE A 79 6.59 -37.27 20.36
N MET A 80 5.98 -36.64 21.37
CA MET A 80 6.55 -36.53 22.72
C MET A 80 5.46 -36.38 23.78
N ASP A 81 5.85 -36.48 25.06
CA ASP A 81 4.93 -36.36 26.18
C ASP A 81 4.08 -35.08 26.12
N PRO A 82 2.75 -35.15 26.36
CA PRO A 82 1.85 -34.02 26.16
C PRO A 82 2.23 -32.77 26.96
N VAL A 83 2.76 -32.94 28.17
CA VAL A 83 3.15 -31.83 29.05
C VAL A 83 4.36 -31.08 28.50
N LEU A 84 5.38 -31.81 28.03
CA LEU A 84 6.56 -31.23 27.40
C LEU A 84 6.21 -30.63 26.03
N ALA A 85 5.36 -31.33 25.25
CA ALA A 85 4.88 -30.88 23.95
C ALA A 85 4.18 -29.52 24.03
N VAL A 86 3.30 -29.31 25.02
CA VAL A 86 2.61 -28.04 25.21
C VAL A 86 3.59 -26.93 25.57
N THR A 87 4.56 -27.20 26.45
CA THR A 87 5.53 -26.19 26.88
C THR A 87 6.44 -25.74 25.73
N VAL A 88 6.98 -26.69 24.97
CA VAL A 88 7.79 -26.41 23.78
C VAL A 88 6.94 -25.74 22.70
N GLY A 89 5.71 -26.20 22.50
CA GLY A 89 4.79 -25.62 21.51
C GLY A 89 4.44 -24.16 21.80
N VAL A 90 4.24 -23.78 23.07
CA VAL A 90 4.01 -22.38 23.46
C VAL A 90 5.24 -21.52 23.16
N ILE A 91 6.45 -22.01 23.46
CA ILE A 91 7.70 -21.30 23.14
C ILE A 91 7.81 -21.10 21.63
N VAL A 92 7.58 -22.16 20.85
CA VAL A 92 7.62 -22.11 19.38
C VAL A 92 6.60 -21.11 18.85
N LEU A 93 5.38 -21.07 19.40
CA LEU A 93 4.36 -20.11 18.99
C LEU A 93 4.77 -18.67 19.24
N VAL A 94 5.33 -18.36 20.41
CA VAL A 94 5.83 -17.01 20.72
C VAL A 94 6.95 -16.61 19.75
N VAL A 95 7.92 -17.50 19.56
CA VAL A 95 9.06 -17.25 18.65
C VAL A 95 8.59 -17.07 17.22
N ALA A 96 7.74 -17.98 16.71
CA ALA A 96 7.19 -17.90 15.35
C ALA A 96 6.37 -16.63 15.13
N THR A 97 5.61 -16.19 16.14
CA THR A 97 4.85 -14.93 16.08
C THR A 97 5.76 -13.72 15.98
N ILE A 98 6.84 -13.68 16.78
CA ILE A 98 7.85 -12.61 16.72
C ILE A 98 8.53 -12.59 15.35
N PHE A 99 8.96 -13.75 14.84
CA PHE A 99 9.57 -13.86 13.52
C PHE A 99 8.62 -13.41 12.41
N GLY A 100 7.35 -13.81 12.48
CA GLY A 100 6.31 -13.36 11.56
C GLY A 100 6.12 -11.84 11.57
N LEU A 101 6.12 -11.23 12.76
CA LEU A 101 6.04 -9.77 12.91
C LEU A 101 7.26 -9.07 12.32
N LEU A 102 8.47 -9.58 12.57
CA LEU A 102 9.71 -9.03 12.03
C LEU A 102 9.77 -9.12 10.51
N LEU A 103 9.39 -10.27 9.94
CA LEU A 103 9.32 -10.46 8.49
C LEU A 103 8.31 -9.51 7.87
N GLY A 104 7.12 -9.36 8.46
CA GLY A 104 6.12 -8.40 8.00
C GLY A 104 6.62 -6.96 8.07
N ARG A 105 7.29 -6.57 9.17
CA ARG A 105 7.95 -5.24 9.27
C ARG A 105 9.01 -5.04 8.19
N ALA A 106 9.81 -6.06 7.88
CA ALA A 106 10.89 -5.98 6.90
C ALA A 106 10.35 -5.81 5.48
N VAL A 107 9.25 -6.49 5.13
CA VAL A 107 8.57 -6.33 3.84
C VAL A 107 7.98 -4.92 3.72
N ASP A 108 7.26 -4.43 4.72
CA ASP A 108 6.73 -3.05 4.72
C ASP A 108 7.87 -2.02 4.59
N ALA A 109 9.01 -2.23 5.25
CA ALA A 109 10.17 -1.35 5.16
C ALA A 109 10.80 -1.36 3.75
N ARG A 110 10.92 -2.54 3.13
CA ARG A 110 11.42 -2.68 1.76
C ARG A 110 10.53 -1.95 0.76
N ASP A 111 9.22 -2.13 0.87
CA ASP A 111 8.25 -1.54 -0.07
C ASP A 111 8.22 -0.01 0.07
N ASN A 112 8.33 0.52 1.30
CA ASN A 112 8.44 1.97 1.53
C ASN A 112 9.74 2.57 0.93
N ILE A 113 10.87 1.85 1.01
CA ILE A 113 12.13 2.28 0.37
C ILE A 113 11.98 2.26 -1.16
N GLN A 114 11.30 1.25 -1.71
CA GLN A 114 11.08 1.12 -3.15
C GLN A 114 10.19 2.25 -3.72
N ASP A 115 9.18 2.69 -2.97
CA ASP A 115 8.32 3.81 -3.34
C ASP A 115 9.06 5.16 -3.29
N LEU A 116 10.00 5.34 -2.36
CA LEU A 116 10.83 6.56 -2.29
C LEU A 116 11.87 6.66 -3.41
N LEU A 117 12.24 5.54 -4.03
CA LEU A 117 13.19 5.47 -5.14
C LEU A 117 12.52 5.65 -6.52
N ARG A 118 11.19 5.72 -6.58
CA ARG A 118 10.40 5.94 -7.81
C ARG A 118 9.95 7.39 -7.95
#